data_AF-A0A7X9D3H1-F1
#
_entry.id   AF-A0A7X9D3H1-F1
#
_cell.length_a   1.000
_cell.length_b   1.000
_cell.length_c   1.000
_cell.angle_alpha   90.00
_cell.angle_beta   90.00
_cell.angle_gamma   90.00
#
_symmetry.space_group_name_H-M   'P 1'
#
loop_
_entity.id
_entity.type
_entity.pdbx_description
1 polymer ?
#
loop_
_entity_poly.entity_id
_entity_poly.type
_entity_poly.pdbx_seq_one_letter_code
_entity_poly.pdbx_strand_id
1 'polypeptide(L)'
;MPKQFIHTEEIASAASKLRKANNNINDEFHAMENAAKYLKDDWMGKAGNMAYTTIHRLFTNGKIRSEVIQNYIDMLQRHVNPGYINAENANVNLADKFK
;
A
#
# COMPACT_ATOMS: atom_id res chain seq x y z
N MET A 1 -22.59 -16.48 23.99
CA MET A 1 -21.15 -16.13 23.94
C MET A 1 -21.02 -14.61 23.84
N PRO A 2 -20.08 -13.96 24.53
CA PRO A 2 -19.77 -12.56 24.27
C PRO A 2 -19.24 -12.43 22.85
N LYS A 3 -19.80 -11.51 22.06
CA LYS A 3 -19.27 -11.17 20.73
C LYS A 3 -17.92 -10.47 20.93
N GLN A 4 -16.81 -11.12 20.60
CA GLN A 4 -15.55 -10.40 20.44
C GLN A 4 -15.72 -9.49 19.21
N PHE A 5 -15.83 -8.18 19.42
CA PHE A 5 -15.79 -7.23 18.31
C PHE A 5 -14.34 -7.10 17.86
N ILE A 6 -13.96 -7.80 16.80
CA ILE A 6 -12.71 -7.51 16.10
C ILE A 6 -13.03 -6.48 15.03
N HIS A 7 -12.32 -5.36 15.05
CA HIS A 7 -12.47 -4.22 14.15
C HIS A 7 -11.91 -4.52 12.74
N THR A 8 -12.25 -5.67 12.16
CA THR A 8 -11.75 -6.09 10.84
C THR A 8 -12.21 -5.17 9.73
N GLU A 9 -13.39 -4.57 9.86
CA GLU A 9 -13.88 -3.51 8.96
C GLU A 9 -13.01 -2.24 9.03
N GLU A 10 -12.58 -1.84 10.23
CA GLU A 10 -11.68 -0.69 10.41
C GLU A 10 -10.30 -0.97 9.84
N ILE A 11 -9.77 -2.19 10.02
CA ILE A 11 -8.51 -2.64 9.42
C ILE A 11 -8.63 -2.64 7.89
N ALA A 12 -9.73 -3.14 7.33
CA ALA A 12 -9.98 -3.14 5.89
C ALA A 12 -10.07 -1.70 5.34
N SER A 13 -10.76 -0.81 6.05
CA SER A 13 -10.87 0.61 5.71
C SER A 13 -9.50 1.30 5.75
N ALA A 14 -8.71 1.06 6.81
CA ALA A 14 -7.36 1.59 6.95
C ALA A 14 -6.42 1.07 5.85
N ALA A 15 -6.48 -0.23 5.52
CA ALA A 15 -5.71 -0.83 4.44
C ALA A 15 -6.06 -0.22 3.07
N SER A 16 -7.35 0.07 2.83
CA SER A 16 -7.79 0.78 1.62
C SER A 16 -7.25 2.20 1.54
N LYS A 17 -7.31 2.96 2.65
CA LYS A 17 -6.72 4.31 2.74
C LYS A 17 -5.21 4.28 2.50
N LEU A 18 -4.51 3.30 3.09
CA LEU A 18 -3.07 3.13 2.93
C LEU A 18 -2.71 2.79 1.48
N ARG A 19 -3.51 1.95 0.80
CA ARG A 19 -3.33 1.66 -0.63
C ARG A 19 -3.43 2.93 -1.47
N LYS A 20 -4.47 3.73 -1.25
CA LYS A 20 -4.65 4.99 -1.97
C LYS A 20 -3.47 5.92 -1.75
N ALA A 21 -3.01 6.07 -0.50
CA ALA A 21 -1.84 6.90 -0.19
C ALA A 21 -0.56 6.37 -0.87
N ASN A 22 -0.33 5.05 -0.85
CA ASN A 22 0.84 4.44 -1.48
C ASN A 22 0.86 4.67 -3.00
N ASN A 23 -0.29 4.52 -3.66
CA ASN A 23 -0.43 4.78 -5.10
C ASN A 23 -0.17 6.25 -5.42
N ASN A 24 -0.80 7.17 -4.68
CA ASN A 24 -0.59 8.60 -4.88
C ASN A 24 0.89 8.99 -4.74
N ILE A 25 1.57 8.48 -3.69
CA ILE A 25 3.01 8.74 -3.51
C ILE A 25 3.81 8.21 -4.70
N ASN A 26 3.48 7.02 -5.21
CA ASN A 26 4.16 6.43 -6.36
C ASN A 26 3.95 7.27 -7.63
N ASP A 27 2.74 7.76 -7.86
CA ASP A 27 2.38 8.62 -8.99
C ASP A 27 3.15 9.94 -8.95
N GLU A 28 3.26 10.57 -7.76
CA GLU A 28 4.05 11.80 -7.59
C GLU A 28 5.54 11.58 -7.88
N PHE A 29 6.13 10.46 -7.45
CA PHE A 29 7.51 10.17 -7.80
C PHE A 29 7.71 9.94 -9.30
N HIS A 30 6.77 9.29 -9.97
CA HIS A 30 6.78 9.14 -11.43
C HIS A 30 6.70 10.49 -12.15
N ALA A 31 5.82 11.38 -11.68
CA ALA A 31 5.70 12.73 -12.22
C ALA A 31 7.01 13.52 -12.06
N MET A 32 7.64 13.44 -10.88
CA MET A 32 8.94 14.06 -10.62
C MET A 32 10.05 13.51 -11.52
N GLU A 33 10.12 12.20 -11.71
CA GLU A 33 11.12 11.57 -12.60
C GLU A 33 10.96 12.06 -14.05
N ASN A 34 9.72 12.13 -14.54
CA ASN A 34 9.42 12.65 -15.88
C ASN A 34 9.82 14.12 -16.01
N ALA A 35 9.46 14.96 -15.03
CA ALA A 35 9.86 16.37 -15.01
C ALA A 35 11.39 16.53 -14.98
N ALA A 36 12.10 15.70 -14.21
CA ALA A 36 13.55 15.72 -14.13
C ALA A 36 14.21 15.29 -15.44
N LYS A 37 13.59 14.36 -16.18
CA LYS A 37 14.04 13.95 -17.50
C LYS A 37 13.93 15.10 -18.49
N TYR A 38 12.78 15.79 -18.55
CA TYR A 38 12.63 16.98 -19.38
C TYR A 38 13.65 18.07 -19.02
N LEU A 39 13.82 18.34 -17.72
CA LEU A 39 14.80 19.32 -17.26
C LEU A 39 16.23 18.97 -17.70
N LYS A 40 16.62 17.69 -17.69
CA LYS A 40 17.93 17.25 -18.19
C LYS A 40 18.07 17.48 -19.69
N ASP A 41 17.02 17.25 -20.47
CA ASP A 41 17.03 17.39 -21.92
C ASP A 41 17.12 18.87 -22.33
N ASP A 42 16.45 19.76 -21.59
CA ASP A 42 16.47 21.22 -21.81
C ASP A 42 17.74 21.87 -21.24
N TRP A 43 18.15 21.49 -20.03
CA TRP A 43 19.34 22.00 -19.35
C TRP A 43 20.52 21.04 -19.54
N MET A 44 21.00 20.99 -20.78
CA MET A 44 22.14 20.18 -21.17
C MET A 44 23.38 20.52 -20.33
N GLY A 45 23.98 19.49 -19.72
CA GLY A 45 25.24 19.61 -18.98
C GLY A 45 25.22 18.91 -17.62
N LYS A 46 26.27 19.16 -16.83
CA LYS A 46 26.50 18.49 -15.54
C LYS A 46 25.36 18.75 -14.54
N ALA A 47 24.79 19.96 -14.54
CA ALA A 47 23.72 20.34 -13.62
C ALA A 47 22.41 19.56 -13.90
N GLY A 48 21.94 19.54 -15.15
CA GLY A 48 20.76 18.76 -15.55
C GLY A 48 20.93 17.26 -15.29
N ASN A 49 22.10 16.70 -15.61
CA ASN A 49 22.40 15.30 -15.30
C ASN A 49 22.41 14.99 -13.80
N MET A 50 22.94 15.88 -12.96
CA MET A 50 22.92 15.70 -11.50
C MET A 50 21.50 15.80 -10.92
N ALA A 51 20.70 16.74 -11.41
CA ALA A 51 19.31 16.89 -11.00
C ALA A 51 18.50 15.62 -11.34
N TYR A 52 18.60 15.15 -12.59
CA TYR A 52 17.99 13.90 -13.03
C TYR A 52 18.43 12.71 -12.19
N THR A 53 19.74 12.53 -12.00
CA THR A 53 20.28 11.37 -11.27
C THR A 53 19.81 11.34 -9.82
N THR A 54 19.75 12.49 -9.16
CA THR A 54 19.26 12.62 -7.78
C THR A 54 17.79 12.20 -7.69
N ILE A 55 16.95 12.71 -8.58
CA ILE A 55 15.51 12.42 -8.59
C ILE A 55 15.25 10.96 -8.99
N HIS A 56 15.95 10.45 -9.99
CA HIS A 56 15.86 9.05 -10.42
C HIS A 56 16.23 8.08 -9.30
N ARG A 57 17.26 8.38 -8.50
CA ARG A 57 17.64 7.58 -7.33
C ARG A 57 16.54 7.60 -6.26
N LEU A 58 15.96 8.77 -6.00
CA LEU A 58 14.85 8.90 -5.06
C LEU A 58 13.64 8.06 -5.49
N PHE A 59 13.26 8.11 -6.77
CA PHE A 59 12.19 7.29 -7.33
C PHE A 59 12.50 5.78 -7.21
N THR A 60 13.70 5.36 -7.59
CA THR A 60 14.13 3.95 -7.51
C THR A 60 14.04 3.41 -6.07
N ASN A 61 14.50 4.18 -5.09
CA ASN A 61 14.35 3.83 -3.67
C ASN A 61 12.88 3.81 -3.23
N GLY A 62 12.07 4.70 -3.80
CA GLY A 62 10.63 4.76 -3.56
C GLY A 62 9.86 3.51 -4.01
N LYS A 63 10.32 2.82 -5.06
CA LYS A 63 9.70 1.57 -5.54
C LYS A 63 9.69 0.48 -4.47
N ILE A 64 10.84 0.25 -3.82
CA ILE A 64 10.96 -0.76 -2.75
C ILE A 64 10.00 -0.45 -1.61
N ARG A 65 9.91 0.83 -1.19
CA ARG A 65 8.92 1.25 -0.19
C ARG A 65 7.49 0.95 -0.64
N SER A 66 7.16 1.25 -1.90
CA SER A 66 5.83 0.98 -2.46
C SER A 66 5.47 -0.51 -2.41
N GLU A 67 6.40 -1.37 -2.81
CA GLU A 67 6.22 -2.83 -2.80
C GLU A 67 6.02 -3.37 -1.38
N VAL A 68 6.83 -2.94 -0.42
CA VAL A 68 6.70 -3.34 0.98
C VAL A 68 5.32 -2.95 1.53
N ILE A 69 4.90 -1.70 1.32
CA ILE A 69 3.59 -1.23 1.78
C ILE A 69 2.46 -2.02 1.11
N GLN A 70 2.55 -2.27 -0.20
CA GLN A 70 1.55 -3.05 -0.93
C GLN A 70 1.46 -4.48 -0.39
N ASN A 71 2.58 -5.13 -0.10
CA ASN A 71 2.61 -6.47 0.48
C ASN A 71 1.92 -6.53 1.85
N TYR A 72 2.13 -5.51 2.69
CA TYR A 72 1.43 -5.41 3.98
C TYR A 72 -0.08 -5.21 3.80
N ILE A 73 -0.50 -4.34 2.87
CA ILE A 73 -1.91 -4.13 2.56
C ILE A 73 -2.55 -5.44 2.10
N ASP A 74 -1.89 -6.17 1.21
CA ASP A 74 -2.39 -7.43 0.68
C ASP A 74 -2.50 -8.51 1.76
N MET A 75 -1.53 -8.59 2.67
CA MET A 75 -1.59 -9.47 3.84
C MET A 75 -2.82 -9.14 4.72
N LEU A 76 -3.02 -7.86 5.05
CA LEU A 76 -4.16 -7.40 5.86
C LEU A 76 -5.50 -7.76 5.21
N GLN A 77 -5.62 -7.55 3.90
CA GLN A 77 -6.88 -7.79 3.19
C GLN A 77 -7.16 -9.27 2.90
N ARG A 78 -6.12 -10.09 2.66
CA ARG A 78 -6.31 -11.51 2.31
C ARG A 78 -6.39 -12.43 3.52
N HIS A 79 -5.73 -12.10 4.62
CA HIS A 79 -5.61 -13.02 5.75
C HIS A 79 -6.37 -12.55 6.98
N VAL A 80 -6.28 -11.27 7.34
CA VAL A 80 -6.89 -10.78 8.59
C VAL A 80 -8.41 -10.68 8.45
N ASN A 81 -8.90 -10.03 7.38
CA ASN A 81 -10.34 -9.87 7.20
C ASN A 81 -11.08 -11.20 6.89
N PRO A 82 -10.62 -12.03 5.93
CA PRO A 82 -11.31 -13.30 5.61
C PRO A 82 -11.13 -14.36 6.69
N GLY A 83 -9.95 -14.41 7.33
CA GLY A 83 -9.68 -15.35 8.41
C GLY A 83 -10.61 -15.14 9.61
N TYR A 84 -10.86 -13.89 9.96
CA TYR A 84 -11.81 -13.55 11.02
C TYR A 84 -13.25 -13.92 10.67
N ILE A 85 -13.73 -13.53 9.47
CA ILE A 85 -15.10 -13.85 9.02
C ILE A 85 -15.33 -15.37 9.01
N ASN A 86 -14.36 -16.14 8.55
CA ASN A 86 -14.43 -17.60 8.53
C ASN A 86 -14.49 -18.20 9.94
N ALA A 87 -13.69 -17.67 10.88
CA ALA A 87 -13.71 -18.10 12.27
C ALA A 87 -15.03 -17.77 12.97
N GLU A 88 -15.59 -16.57 12.73
CA GLU A 88 -16.88 -16.17 13.29
C GLU A 88 -18.02 -17.05 12.76
N ASN A 89 -18.05 -17.29 11.45
CA ASN A 89 -19.04 -18.20 10.82
C ASN A 89 -18.93 -19.64 11.35
N ALA A 90 -17.71 -20.17 11.51
CA ALA A 90 -17.50 -21.50 12.08
C ALA A 90 -18.02 -21.59 13.51
N ASN A 91 -17.78 -20.56 14.33
CA ASN A 91 -18.25 -20.49 15.71
C ASN A 91 -19.78 -20.39 15.80
N VAL A 92 -20.43 -19.61 14.93
CA VAL A 92 -21.90 -19.54 14.85
C VAL A 92 -22.48 -20.91 14.48
N ASN A 93 -21.95 -21.55 13.43
CA ASN A 93 -22.40 -22.87 12.99
C ASN A 93 -22.20 -23.95 14.06
N LEU A 94 -21.11 -23.89 14.83
CA LEU A 94 -20.90 -24.79 15.97
C LEU A 94 -21.90 -24.51 17.09
N ALA A 95 -22.09 -23.24 17.45
CA ALA A 95 -23.03 -22.84 18.51
C ALA A 95 -24.47 -23.27 18.21
N ASP A 96 -24.91 -23.16 16.95
CA ASP A 96 -26.25 -23.57 16.54
C ASP A 96 -26.45 -25.10 16.56
N LYS A 97 -25.37 -25.90 16.49
CA LYS A 97 -25.43 -27.36 16.64
C LYS A 97 -25.52 -27.85 18.09
N PHE A 98 -25.27 -26.97 19.07
CA PHE A 98 -25.36 -27.27 20.49
C PHE A 98 -26.58 -26.63 21.18
N LYS A 99 -27.50 -26.06 20.40
CA LYS A 99 -28.84 -25.64 20.83
C LYS A 99 -29.84 -26.75 20.56
#